data_AF-F3GJX2-F1
#
_entry.id   AF-F3GJX2-F1
#
_cell.length_a   1.000
_cell.length_b   1.000
_cell.length_c   1.000
_cell.angle_alpha   90.00
_cell.angle_beta   90.00
_cell.angle_gamma   90.00
#
_symmetry.space_group_name_H-M   'P 1'
#
loop_
_entity.id
_entity.type
_entity.pdbx_description
1 polymer ?
#
loop_
_entity_poly.entity_id
_entity_poly.type
_entity_poly.pdbx_seq_one_letter_code
_entity_poly.pdbx_strand_id
1 'polypeptide(L)' 'MYIPAAFKDNDTPSLHQQMEQTRLAILVTHGAEGLQATHLPLLLRRDEGSYGTLYGHLAKANPQWQ' A
#
# COMPACT_ATOMS: atom_id res chain seq x y z
N MET A 1 3.63 -4.05 12.90
CA MET A 1 5.10 -3.95 13.10
C MET A 1 5.36 -2.81 14.08
N TYR A 2 6.29 -2.97 15.02
CA TYR A 2 6.69 -1.88 15.91
C TYR A 2 7.52 -0.84 15.12
N ILE A 3 7.19 0.44 15.28
CA ILE A 3 7.95 1.56 14.73
C ILE A 3 8.51 2.35 15.93
N PRO A 4 9.85 2.38 16.14
CA PRO A 4 10.45 3.19 17.19
C PRO A 4 10.06 4.66 17.08
N ALA A 5 9.93 5.35 18.21
CA ALA A 5 9.47 6.75 18.24
C ALA A 5 10.30 7.69 17.36
N ALA A 6 11.61 7.47 17.26
CA ALA A 6 12.52 8.26 16.43
C ALA A 6 12.26 8.11 14.91
N PHE A 7 11.58 7.04 14.48
CA PHE A 7 11.24 6.78 13.08
C PHE A 7 9.76 6.98 12.77
N LYS A 8 8.96 7.42 13.76
CA LYS A 8 7.54 7.60 13.59
C LYS A 8 7.27 8.91 12.86
N ASP A 9 6.85 8.80 11.60
CA ASP A 9 6.30 9.91 10.84
C ASP A 9 4.76 9.86 10.89
N ASN A 10 4.13 10.98 11.23
CA ASN A 10 2.67 11.12 11.27
C ASN A 10 2.17 12.25 10.35
N ASP A 11 3.05 12.89 9.58
CA ASP A 11 2.67 13.94 8.64
C ASP A 11 2.08 13.31 7.36
N THR A 12 0.76 13.12 7.39
CA THR A 12 0.03 12.46 6.30
C THR A 12 0.26 13.13 4.93
N PRO A 13 0.20 14.47 4.79
CA PRO A 13 0.59 15.16 3.55
C PRO A 13 1.97 14.80 3.00
N SER A 14 3.00 14.72 3.86
CA SER A 14 4.36 14.33 3.48
C SER A 14 4.41 12.87 3.01
N LEU A 15 3.79 11.96 3.78
CA LEU A 15 3.68 10.55 3.43
C LEU A 15 2.98 10.34 2.08
N HIS A 16 1.88 11.06 1.83
CA HIS A 16 1.17 11.03 0.55
C HIS A 16 2.05 11.50 -0.62
N GLN A 17 2.84 12.55 -0.43
CA GLN A 17 3.79 13.01 -1.45
C GLN A 17 4.83 11.93 -1.77
N GLN A 18 5.36 11.24 -0.76
CA GLN A 18 6.31 10.15 -0.97
C GLN A 18 5.68 8.97 -1.71
N MET A 19 4.42 8.63 -1.40
CA MET A 19 3.67 7.60 -2.12
C MET A 19 3.48 7.96 -3.60
N GLU A 20 3.14 9.20 -3.93
CA GLU A 20 2.96 9.63 -5.33
C GLU A 20 4.25 9.62 -6.15
N GLN A 21 5.39 9.86 -5.47
CA GLN A 21 6.73 9.75 -6.05
C GLN A 21 7.16 8.28 -6.23
N THR A 22 6.50 7.34 -5.55
CA THR A 22 6.85 5.91 -5.52
C THR A 22 5.69 5.07 -6.06
N ARG A 23 5.57 5.00 -7.39
CA ARG A 23 4.37 4.41 -8.04
C ARG A 23 4.32 2.89 -8.07
N LEU A 24 5.37 2.18 -7.64
CA LEU A 24 5.41 0.71 -7.58
C LEU A 24 5.43 0.27 -6.13
N ALA A 25 4.32 -0.29 -5.66
CA ALA A 25 4.17 -0.80 -4.31
C ALA A 25 4.29 -2.32 -4.26
N ILE A 26 4.44 -2.86 -3.06
CA ILE A 26 4.36 -4.30 -2.78
C ILE A 26 3.09 -4.53 -1.96
N LEU A 27 2.09 -5.20 -2.54
CA LEU A 27 0.91 -5.63 -1.81
C LEU A 27 1.24 -6.94 -1.10
N VAL A 28 1.26 -6.91 0.22
CA VAL A 28 1.46 -8.09 1.07
C VAL A 28 0.14 -8.50 1.70
N THR A 29 -0.27 -9.75 1.50
CA THR A 29 -1.45 -10.34 2.16
C THR A 29 -1.03 -11.61 2.91
N HIS A 30 -1.82 -11.98 3.91
CA HIS A 30 -1.64 -13.20 4.68
C HIS A 30 -2.90 -14.05 4.55
N GLY A 31 -2.77 -15.20 3.88
CA GLY A 31 -3.87 -16.15 3.66
C GLY A 31 -3.54 -17.53 4.22
N ALA A 32 -4.36 -18.53 3.90
CA ALA A 32 -4.18 -19.92 4.36
C ALA A 32 -2.83 -20.52 3.93
N GLU A 33 -2.35 -20.14 2.75
CA GLU A 33 -1.05 -20.58 2.19
C GLU A 33 0.14 -19.73 2.68
N GLY A 34 -0.07 -18.86 3.66
CA GLY A 34 0.95 -17.97 4.23
C GLY A 34 1.00 -16.58 3.57
N LEU A 35 2.19 -15.99 3.57
CA LEU A 35 2.41 -14.63 3.05
C LEU A 35 2.60 -14.64 1.54
N GLN A 36 1.88 -13.73 0.86
CA GLN A 36 2.05 -13.46 -0.56
C GLN A 36 2.41 -11.99 -0.76
N ALA A 37 3.30 -11.72 -1.72
CA ALA A 37 3.78 -10.37 -2.04
C ALA A 37 3.77 -10.15 -3.56
N THR A 38 2.95 -9.23 -4.04
CA THR A 38 2.90 -8.85 -5.47
C THR A 38 3.32 -7.39 -5.66
N HIS A 39 4.21 -7.14 -6.62
CA HIS A 39 4.55 -5.78 -7.03
C HIS A 39 3.47 -5.24 -7.96
N LEU A 40 2.88 -4.09 -7.60
CA LEU A 40 1.74 -3.50 -8.33
C LEU A 40 1.90 -1.98 -8.44
N PRO A 41 1.57 -1.39 -9.60
CA PRO A 41 1.35 0.05 -9.67
C PRO A 41 0.13 0.44 -8.83
N LEU A 42 0.29 1.41 -7.95
CA LEU A 42 -0.82 1.96 -7.14
C LEU A 42 -0.93 3.48 -7.33
N LEU A 43 -2.17 3.97 -7.39
CA LEU A 43 -2.51 5.38 -7.47
C LEU A 43 -3.20 5.81 -6.18
N LEU A 44 -2.71 6.88 -5.57
CA LEU A 44 -3.34 7.48 -4.39
C LEU A 44 -4.43 8.47 -4.79
N ARG A 45 -5.59 8.39 -4.14
CA ARG A 45 -6.63 9.44 -4.08
C ARG A 45 -6.65 10.00 -2.67
N ARG A 46 -6.13 11.21 -2.48
CA ARG A 46 -5.91 11.81 -1.15
C ARG A 46 -7.22 12.21 -0.45
N ASP A 47 -8.24 12.49 -1.22
CA ASP A 47 -9.54 13.03 -0.82
C ASP A 47 -10.60 11.96 -0.50
N GLU A 48 -10.27 10.68 -0.67
CA GLU A 48 -11.18 9.57 -0.43
C GLU A 48 -10.77 8.75 0.80
N GLY A 49 -11.62 8.73 1.83
CA GLY A 49 -11.34 8.03 3.09
C GLY A 49 -10.41 8.81 4.02
N SER A 50 -10.28 8.35 5.28
CA SER A 50 -9.59 9.12 6.34
C SER A 50 -8.09 9.33 6.12
N TYR A 51 -7.45 8.49 5.29
CA TYR A 51 -6.02 8.54 4.98
C TYR A 51 -5.73 8.49 3.47
N GLY A 52 -6.74 8.75 2.65
CA GLY A 52 -6.71 8.48 1.21
C GLY A 52 -6.98 7.02 0.86
N THR A 53 -7.22 6.78 -0.43
CA THR A 53 -7.56 5.47 -1.00
C THR A 53 -6.55 5.11 -2.09
N LEU A 54 -6.11 3.84 -2.10
CA LEU A 54 -5.20 3.31 -3.13
C LEU A 54 -5.98 2.52 -4.18
N TYR A 55 -5.76 2.87 -5.43
CA TYR A 55 -6.30 2.18 -6.60
C TYR A 55 -5.20 1.42 -7.32
N GLY A 56 -5.50 0.18 -7.71
CA GLY A 56 -4.62 -0.67 -8.49
C GLY A 56 -5.41 -1.74 -9.20
N HIS A 57 -4.71 -2.53 -10.01
CA HIS A 57 -5.29 -3.68 -10.69
C HIS A 57 -4.52 -4.93 -10.35
N LEU A 58 -5.26 -6.00 -10.07
CA LEU A 58 -4.71 -7.33 -9.83
C LEU A 58 -5.29 -8.28 -10.88
N ALA A 59 -4.42 -9.01 -11.56
CA ALA A 59 -4.85 -9.96 -12.58
C ALA A 59 -5.62 -11.13 -11.92
N LYS A 60 -6.69 -11.61 -12.56
CA LYS A 60 -7.43 -12.80 -12.10
C LYS A 60 -6.57 -14.08 -12.04
N ALA A 61 -5.45 -14.12 -12.76
CA ALA A 61 -4.50 -15.23 -12.68
C ALA A 61 -3.60 -15.16 -11.44
N ASN A 62 -3.52 -14.01 -10.76
CA ASN A 62 -2.75 -13.89 -9.53
C ASN A 62 -3.62 -14.36 -8.35
N PRO A 63 -3.30 -15.49 -7.69
CA PRO A 63 -4.18 -16.04 -6.64
C PRO A 63 -4.44 -15.08 -5.47
N GLN A 64 -3.63 -14.02 -5.31
CA GLN A 64 -3.78 -13.02 -4.26
C GLN A 64 -5.07 -12.17 -4.34
N TRP A 65 -5.83 -12.19 -5.45
CA TRP A 65 -7.10 -11.44 -5.54
C TRP A 65 -8.25 -12.10 -4.78
N GLN A 66 -8.10 -13.38 -4.43
CA GLN A 66 -9.09 -14.20 -3.73
C GLN A 66 -8.96 -14.01 -2.22
#